data_AF-A0A803SW17-F1
#
_entry.id   AF-A0A803SW17-F1
#
_cell.length_a   1.000
_cell.length_b   1.000
_cell.length_c   1.000
_cell.angle_alpha   90.00
_cell.angle_beta   90.00
_cell.angle_gamma   90.00
#
_symmetry.space_group_name_H-M   'P 1'
#
loop_
_entity.id
_entity.type
_entity.pdbx_description
1 polymer ?
#
loop_
_entity_poly.entity_id
_entity_poly.type
_entity_poly.pdbx_seq_one_letter_code
_entity_poly.pdbx_strand_id
1 'polypeptide(L)'
;MDHHCPWVNNCVGENNQKYFVLFTMYIALISLHALIMVGFHFLHCFEEDWTKCSSFSPPTTVILLILLCFEALLFLIFTSVMFGTQVHSICTDETGIERLKKQEPTWEKVSGWEGIKLAFGGSVVTAVAQSSFRPELQEVSASWDSNRCSV
;
A
#
# COMPACT_ATOMS: atom_id res chain seq x y z
N MET A 1 -11.42 5.45 15.45
CA MET A 1 -10.45 5.92 14.43
C MET A 1 -9.10 5.26 14.71
N ASP A 2 -8.37 4.79 13.70
CA ASP A 2 -7.07 4.14 13.92
C ASP A 2 -5.93 5.17 13.98
N HIS A 3 -5.89 6.12 13.03
CA HIS A 3 -4.96 7.25 13.04
C HIS A 3 -5.31 8.31 11.98
N HIS A 4 -4.78 9.52 12.11
CA HIS A 4 -4.77 10.50 11.02
C HIS A 4 -3.50 10.31 10.19
N CYS A 5 -3.64 10.18 8.87
CA CYS A 5 -2.51 9.98 7.97
C CYS A 5 -2.34 11.24 7.10
N PRO A 6 -1.29 12.06 7.36
CA PRO A 6 -1.06 13.30 6.61
C PRO A 6 -0.85 13.06 5.12
N TRP A 7 -0.33 11.89 4.73
CA TRP A 7 -0.02 11.54 3.35
C TRP A 7 -1.26 11.40 2.46
N VAL A 8 -2.37 10.95 3.04
CA VAL A 8 -3.68 10.90 2.35
C VAL A 8 -4.55 12.09 2.74
N ASN A 9 -4.01 13.02 3.54
CA ASN A 9 -4.71 14.17 4.12
C ASN A 9 -6.07 13.78 4.73
N ASN A 10 -6.13 12.62 5.39
CA ASN A 10 -7.37 12.07 5.90
C ASN A 10 -7.17 11.15 7.11
N CYS A 11 -8.23 10.97 7.90
CA CYS A 11 -8.29 9.95 8.92
C CYS A 11 -8.49 8.56 8.32
N VAL A 12 -7.78 7.58 8.85
CA VAL A 12 -7.90 6.16 8.51
C VAL A 12 -8.60 5.43 9.66
N GLY A 13 -9.62 4.65 9.33
CA GLY A 13 -10.39 3.84 10.27
C GLY A 13 -11.26 2.82 9.54
N GLU A 14 -12.14 2.15 10.28
CA GLU A 14 -12.94 1.00 9.82
C GLU A 14 -13.59 1.19 8.43
N ASN A 15 -14.19 2.36 8.16
CA ASN A 15 -14.90 2.64 6.91
C ASN A 15 -13.98 2.79 5.67
N ASN A 16 -12.70 3.11 5.84
CA ASN A 16 -11.76 3.31 4.72
C ASN A 16 -10.48 2.48 4.82
N GLN A 17 -10.37 1.61 5.82
CA GLN A 17 -9.24 0.72 6.05
C GLN A 17 -8.95 -0.16 4.82
N LYS A 18 -9.98 -0.68 4.16
CA LYS A 18 -9.86 -1.45 2.91
C LYS A 18 -9.14 -0.66 1.81
N TYR A 19 -9.53 0.59 1.59
CA TYR A 19 -8.94 1.44 0.56
C TYR A 19 -7.49 1.81 0.91
N PHE A 20 -7.20 2.05 2.18
CA PHE A 20 -5.83 2.33 2.65
C PHE A 20 -4.90 1.11 2.46
N VAL A 21 -5.39 -0.11 2.74
CA VAL A 21 -4.62 -1.34 2.49
C VAL A 21 -4.37 -1.55 1.00
N LEU A 22 -5.37 -1.33 0.13
CA LEU A 22 -5.17 -1.41 -1.32
C LEU A 22 -4.19 -0.35 -1.82
N PHE A 23 -4.29 0.88 -1.31
CA PHE A 23 -3.36 1.97 -1.65
C PHE A 23 -1.92 1.60 -1.31
N THR A 24 -1.65 1.18 -0.06
CA THR A 24 -0.29 0.81 0.36
C THR A 24 0.27 -0.37 -0.43
N MET A 25 -0.56 -1.36 -0.77
CA MET A 25 -0.17 -2.47 -1.63
C MET A 25 0.18 -2.00 -3.05
N TYR A 26 -0.60 -1.10 -3.66
CA TYR A 26 -0.30 -0.60 -5.00
C TYR A 26 1.01 0.19 -5.06
N ILE A 27 1.29 1.02 -4.05
CA ILE A 27 2.57 1.74 -3.99
C ILE A 27 3.74 0.77 -3.82
N ALA A 28 3.60 -0.29 -3.01
CA ALA A 28 4.62 -1.32 -2.89
C ALA A 28 4.86 -2.03 -4.24
N LEU A 29 3.80 -2.38 -4.97
CA LEU A 29 3.91 -3.03 -6.28
C LEU A 29 4.57 -2.12 -7.33
N ILE A 30 4.21 -0.83 -7.38
CA ILE A 30 4.83 0.13 -8.30
C ILE A 30 6.30 0.34 -7.94
N SER A 31 6.64 0.42 -6.66
CA SER A 31 8.03 0.55 -6.20
C SER A 31 8.86 -0.69 -6.57
N LEU A 32 8.31 -1.89 -6.40
CA LEU A 32 8.93 -3.13 -6.84
C LEU A 32 9.11 -3.17 -8.36
N HIS A 33 8.08 -2.78 -9.11
CA HIS A 33 8.16 -2.70 -10.58
C HIS A 33 9.25 -1.73 -11.03
N ALA A 34 9.37 -0.57 -10.41
CA ALA A 34 10.44 0.39 -10.69
C ALA A 34 11.83 -0.22 -10.45
N LEU A 35 12.04 -0.94 -9.35
CA LEU A 35 13.32 -1.62 -9.06
C LEU A 35 13.66 -2.69 -10.12
N ILE A 36 12.67 -3.47 -10.54
CA ILE A 36 12.83 -4.48 -11.59
C ILE A 36 13.22 -3.79 -12.91
N MET A 37 12.53 -2.71 -13.29
CA MET A 37 12.82 -1.96 -14.51
C MET A 37 14.21 -1.32 -14.48
N VAL A 38 14.62 -0.75 -13.33
CA VAL A 38 15.98 -0.23 -13.15
C VAL A 38 17.02 -1.35 -13.27
N GLY A 39 16.77 -2.51 -12.68
CA GLY A 39 17.64 -3.68 -12.80
C GLY A 39 17.80 -4.13 -14.25
N PHE A 40 16.69 -4.27 -15.00
CA PHE A 40 16.73 -4.61 -16.42
C PHE A 40 17.45 -3.57 -17.26
N HIS A 41 17.18 -2.29 -17.03
CA HIS A 41 17.87 -1.20 -17.74
C HIS A 41 19.38 -1.22 -17.47
N PHE A 42 19.78 -1.43 -16.21
CA PHE A 42 21.19 -1.55 -15.84
C PHE A 42 21.87 -2.74 -16.53
N LEU A 43 21.24 -3.92 -16.52
CA LEU A 43 21.78 -5.12 -17.17
C LEU A 43 21.90 -4.93 -18.69
N HIS A 44 20.87 -4.36 -19.33
CA HIS A 44 20.87 -4.12 -20.77
C HIS A 44 21.97 -3.13 -21.18
N CYS A 45 22.13 -2.04 -20.43
CA CYS A 45 23.17 -1.04 -20.70
C CYS A 45 24.57 -1.45 -20.24
N PHE A 46 24.69 -2.52 -19.45
CA PHE A 46 25.99 -3.11 -19.12
C PHE A 46 26.49 -4.01 -20.26
N GLU A 47 25.57 -4.69 -20.95
CA GLU A 47 25.89 -5.56 -22.09
C GLU A 47 26.10 -4.79 -23.40
N GLU A 48 25.34 -3.71 -23.62
CA GLU A 48 25.48 -2.79 -24.75
C GLU A 48 26.38 -1.57 -24.39
N ASP A 49 26.95 -0.89 -25.40
CA ASP A 49 27.68 0.35 -25.15
C ASP A 49 26.76 1.42 -24.55
N TRP A 50 27.07 1.90 -23.33
CA TRP A 50 26.33 2.94 -22.59
C TRP A 50 25.96 4.18 -23.41
N THR A 51 26.74 4.50 -24.45
CA THR A 51 26.52 5.64 -25.35
C THR A 51 25.29 5.50 -26.25
N LYS A 52 24.77 4.28 -26.45
CA LYS A 52 23.54 4.02 -27.23
C LYS A 52 22.30 3.87 -26.36
N CYS A 53 22.50 3.73 -25.05
CA CYS A 53 21.48 3.25 -24.12
C CYS A 53 20.63 4.37 -23.50
N SER A 54 21.15 5.60 -23.47
CA SER A 54 20.47 6.76 -22.90
C SER A 54 20.69 8.01 -23.73
N SER A 55 19.67 8.88 -23.78
CA SER A 55 19.80 10.21 -24.39
C SER A 55 20.63 11.17 -23.54
N PHE A 56 20.84 10.85 -22.26
CA PHE A 56 21.69 11.61 -21.35
C PHE A 56 23.13 11.09 -21.35
N SER A 57 24.07 11.91 -20.88
CA SER A 57 25.43 11.45 -20.67
C SER A 57 25.47 10.22 -19.73
N PRO A 58 26.40 9.25 -19.93
CA PRO A 58 26.53 8.09 -19.06
C PRO A 58 26.58 8.42 -17.56
N PRO A 59 27.36 9.41 -17.06
CA PRO A 59 27.38 9.72 -15.64
C PRO A 59 26.04 10.26 -15.12
N THR A 60 25.33 11.07 -15.91
CA THR A 60 23.99 11.56 -15.54
C THR A 60 23.01 10.39 -15.40
N THR A 61 23.02 9.47 -16.35
CA THR A 61 22.13 8.29 -16.34
C THR A 61 22.37 7.44 -15.10
N VAL A 62 23.64 7.15 -14.77
CA VAL A 62 23.99 6.39 -13.57
C VAL A 62 23.50 7.07 -12.30
N ILE A 63 23.66 8.39 -12.18
CA ILE A 63 23.15 9.15 -11.02
C ILE A 63 21.63 9.04 -10.91
N LEU A 64 20.90 9.20 -12.02
CA LEU A 64 19.45 9.07 -12.04
C LEU A 64 18.98 7.67 -11.63
N LEU A 65 19.66 6.62 -12.11
CA LEU A 65 19.36 5.24 -11.73
C LEU A 65 19.59 4.99 -10.23
N ILE A 66 20.67 5.53 -9.66
CA ILE A 66 20.96 5.43 -8.22
C ILE A 66 19.87 6.12 -7.39
N LEU A 67 19.49 7.34 -7.76
CA LEU A 67 18.43 8.09 -7.08
C LEU A 67 17.09 7.36 -7.14
N LEU A 68 16.71 6.84 -8.31
CA LEU A 68 15.48 6.09 -8.51
C LEU A 68 15.48 4.78 -7.72
N CYS A 69 16.61 4.07 -7.67
CA CYS A 69 16.76 2.87 -6.83
C CYS A 69 16.57 3.19 -5.35
N PHE A 70 17.21 4.26 -4.86
CA PHE A 70 17.11 4.67 -3.46
C PHE A 70 15.67 5.05 -3.09
N GLU A 71 15.01 5.86 -3.92
CA GLU A 71 13.62 6.25 -3.76
C GLU A 71 12.69 5.04 -3.73
N ALA A 72 12.80 4.15 -4.73
CA ALA A 72 11.94 2.97 -4.84
C ALA A 72 12.15 1.99 -3.66
N LEU A 73 13.39 1.79 -3.18
CA LEU A 73 13.63 0.98 -1.99
C LEU A 73 13.02 1.57 -0.73
N LEU A 74 13.15 2.89 -0.53
CA LEU A 74 12.60 3.58 0.63
C LEU A 74 11.08 3.43 0.66
N PHE A 75 10.40 3.74 -0.45
CA PHE A 75 8.95 3.60 -0.55
C PHE A 75 8.51 2.13 -0.44
N LEU A 76 9.23 1.17 -1.03
CA LEU A 76 8.89 -0.25 -0.93
C LEU A 76 8.93 -0.74 0.52
N ILE A 77 10.00 -0.44 1.27
CA ILE A 77 10.14 -0.88 2.66
C ILE A 77 9.06 -0.22 3.52
N PHE A 78 8.91 1.11 3.40
CA PHE A 78 7.93 1.87 4.18
C PHE A 78 6.50 1.34 3.95
N THR A 79 6.10 1.20 2.69
CA THR A 79 4.74 0.76 2.34
C THR A 79 4.49 -0.70 2.66
N SER A 80 5.52 -1.56 2.58
CA SER A 80 5.40 -2.98 2.96
C SER A 80 5.19 -3.15 4.46
N VAL A 81 5.88 -2.36 5.30
CA VAL A 81 5.65 -2.35 6.76
C VAL A 81 4.24 -1.84 7.07
N MET A 82 3.83 -0.72 6.47
CA MET A 82 2.48 -0.18 6.66
C MET A 82 1.39 -1.17 6.23
N PHE A 83 1.52 -1.76 5.04
CA PHE A 83 0.61 -2.81 4.56
C PHE A 83 0.54 -3.98 5.55
N GLY A 84 1.71 -4.47 6.01
CA GLY A 84 1.79 -5.56 6.98
C GLY A 84 1.08 -5.23 8.30
N THR A 85 1.27 -4.02 8.84
CA THR A 85 0.58 -3.60 10.07
C THR A 85 -0.93 -3.52 9.91
N GLN A 86 -1.42 -3.05 8.76
CA GLN A 86 -2.85 -2.96 8.49
C GLN A 86 -3.48 -4.35 8.28
N VAL A 87 -2.80 -5.24 7.55
CA VAL A 87 -3.24 -6.63 7.37
C VAL A 87 -3.22 -7.39 8.70
N HIS A 88 -2.17 -7.21 9.50
CA HIS A 88 -2.11 -7.81 10.84
C HIS A 88 -3.28 -7.35 11.71
N SER A 89 -3.65 -6.07 11.66
CA SER A 89 -4.78 -5.54 12.42
C SER A 89 -6.11 -6.16 11.96
N ILE A 90 -6.29 -6.35 10.64
CA ILE A 90 -7.46 -7.06 10.09
C ILE A 90 -7.49 -8.53 10.50
N CYS A 91 -6.34 -9.22 10.47
CA CYS A 91 -6.24 -10.64 10.81
C CYS A 91 -6.47 -10.93 12.30
N THR A 92 -6.17 -9.96 13.17
CA THR A 92 -6.26 -10.14 14.62
C THR A 92 -7.62 -9.73 15.16
N ASP A 93 -8.51 -9.17 14.31
CA ASP A 93 -9.81 -8.58 14.63
C ASP A 93 -9.77 -7.47 15.71
N GLU A 94 -8.60 -7.18 16.29
CA GLU A 94 -8.35 -6.04 17.15
C GLU A 94 -8.20 -4.78 16.30
N THR A 95 -9.28 -4.02 16.17
CA THR A 95 -9.16 -2.60 15.82
C THR A 95 -8.31 -1.90 16.89
N GLY A 96 -7.56 -0.84 16.55
CA GLY A 96 -6.62 -0.19 17.47
C GLY A 96 -7.25 0.31 18.81
N ILE A 97 -8.58 0.38 18.86
CA ILE A 97 -9.40 0.72 20.02
C ILE A 97 -9.53 -0.44 21.04
N GLU A 98 -9.59 -1.70 20.60
CA GLU A 98 -9.76 -2.85 21.49
C GLU A 98 -8.49 -3.12 22.32
N ARG A 99 -7.32 -2.94 21.70
CA ARG A 99 -6.02 -3.04 22.37
C ARG A 99 -5.84 -2.00 23.49
N LEU A 100 -6.49 -0.84 23.37
CA LEU A 100 -6.51 0.21 24.39
C LEU A 100 -7.58 -0.04 25.48
N LYS A 101 -8.66 -0.75 25.16
CA LYS A 101 -9.78 -0.99 26.08
C LYS A 101 -9.63 -2.22 26.99
N LYS A 102 -8.68 -3.13 26.74
CA LYS A 102 -8.46 -4.32 27.58
C LYS A 102 -9.74 -5.14 27.84
N GLN A 103 -10.75 -5.02 26.97
CA GLN A 103 -11.97 -5.83 27.06
C GLN A 103 -11.64 -7.22 26.55
N GLU A 104 -11.93 -8.23 27.35
CA GLU A 104 -11.79 -9.61 26.89
C GLU A 104 -12.80 -9.86 25.76
N PRO A 105 -12.35 -10.35 24.59
CA PRO A 105 -13.23 -10.58 23.46
C PRO A 105 -14.25 -11.66 23.83
N THR A 106 -15.54 -11.33 23.73
CA THR A 106 -16.66 -12.27 23.93
C THR A 106 -16.88 -13.22 22.75
N TRP A 107 -16.07 -13.13 21.69
CA TRP A 107 -16.23 -13.83 20.42
C TRP A 107 -15.10 -14.83 20.18
N GLU A 108 -15.39 -15.92 19.47
CA GLU A 108 -14.37 -16.87 19.04
C GLU A 108 -13.43 -16.21 18.02
N LYS A 109 -12.11 -16.33 18.23
CA LYS A 109 -11.11 -15.83 17.29
C LYS A 109 -11.27 -16.52 15.93
N VAL A 110 -11.78 -15.79 14.95
CA VAL A 110 -11.79 -16.23 13.55
C VAL A 110 -10.35 -16.32 13.04
N SER A 111 -10.08 -17.28 12.15
CA SER A 111 -8.76 -17.40 11.54
C SER A 111 -8.42 -16.12 10.75
N GLY A 112 -7.18 -15.65 10.77
CA GLY A 112 -6.82 -14.40 10.09
C GLY A 112 -7.12 -14.38 8.59
N TRP A 113 -7.18 -15.54 7.96
CA TRP A 113 -7.63 -15.71 6.57
C TRP A 113 -9.13 -15.45 6.37
N GLU A 114 -9.94 -15.81 7.35
CA GLU A 114 -11.37 -15.53 7.37
C GLU A 114 -11.60 -14.01 7.55
N GLY A 115 -10.82 -13.36 8.41
CA GLY A 115 -10.85 -11.91 8.61
C GLY A 115 -10.49 -11.13 7.34
N ILE A 116 -9.46 -11.55 6.61
CA ILE A 116 -9.13 -10.97 5.28
C ILE A 116 -10.30 -11.16 4.31
N LYS A 117 -10.90 -12.35 4.25
CA LYS A 117 -12.03 -12.61 3.35
C LYS A 117 -13.25 -11.74 3.68
N LEU A 118 -13.52 -11.51 4.96
CA LEU A 118 -14.61 -10.65 5.42
C LEU A 118 -14.34 -9.18 5.04
N ALA A 119 -13.14 -8.66 5.31
CA ALA A 119 -12.78 -7.27 5.01
C ALA A 119 -12.78 -6.96 3.50
N PHE A 120 -12.36 -7.92 2.67
CA PHE A 120 -12.24 -7.74 1.22
C PHE A 120 -13.44 -8.25 0.43
N GLY A 121 -14.34 -9.03 1.04
CA GLY A 121 -15.42 -9.76 0.36
C GLY A 121 -14.92 -10.95 -0.48
N GLY A 122 -13.70 -11.44 -0.21
CA GLY A 122 -12.98 -12.43 -1.00
C GLY A 122 -11.47 -12.40 -0.76
N SER A 123 -10.67 -12.96 -1.68
CA SER A 123 -9.21 -12.81 -1.62
C SER A 123 -8.80 -11.37 -1.93
N VAL A 124 -7.64 -10.93 -1.43
CA VAL A 124 -7.01 -9.64 -1.81
C VAL A 124 -6.92 -9.51 -3.33
N VAL A 125 -6.66 -10.62 -4.04
CA VAL A 125 -6.64 -10.68 -5.51
C VAL A 125 -8.01 -10.33 -6.12
N THR A 126 -9.09 -10.82 -5.51
CA THR A 126 -10.46 -10.53 -5.94
C THR A 126 -10.81 -9.07 -5.68
N ALA A 127 -10.34 -8.49 -4.59
CA ALA A 127 -10.54 -7.07 -4.29
C ALA A 127 -9.78 -6.15 -5.26
N VAL A 128 -8.56 -6.53 -5.66
CA VAL A 128 -7.83 -5.87 -6.74
C VAL A 128 -8.64 -5.88 -8.03
N ALA A 129 -9.15 -7.06 -8.43
CA ALA A 129 -9.97 -7.21 -9.63
C ALA A 129 -11.27 -6.39 -9.58
N GLN A 130 -11.93 -6.32 -8.42
CA GLN A 130 -13.14 -5.53 -8.22
C GLN A 130 -12.90 -4.02 -8.24
N SER A 131 -11.76 -3.55 -7.71
CA SER A 131 -11.40 -2.12 -7.73
C SER A 131 -11.24 -1.58 -9.15
N SER A 132 -10.79 -2.42 -10.10
CA SER A 132 -10.70 -2.05 -11.52
C SER A 132 -12.05 -2.04 -12.26
N PHE A 133 -13.10 -2.66 -11.72
CA PHE A 133 -14.34 -2.94 -12.47
C PHE A 133 -15.58 -2.16 -12.00
N ARG A 134 -15.52 -1.44 -10.86
CA ARG A 134 -16.65 -0.64 -10.36
C ARG A 134 -16.23 0.74 -9.83
N PRO A 135 -15.89 1.70 -10.71
CA PRO A 135 -15.57 3.07 -10.31
C PRO A 135 -16.77 3.80 -9.66
N GLU A 136 -18.01 3.50 -10.05
CA GLU A 136 -19.22 4.21 -9.59
C GLU A 136 -19.63 3.99 -8.11
N LEU A 137 -19.09 2.98 -7.41
CA LEU A 137 -19.34 2.81 -5.97
C LEU A 137 -18.32 3.53 -5.07
N GLN A 138 -17.23 4.05 -5.65
CA GLN A 138 -16.20 4.76 -4.90
C GLN A 138 -16.61 6.20 -4.57
N GLU A 139 -17.54 6.79 -5.34
CA GLU A 139 -18.11 8.12 -5.08
C GLU A 139 -19.19 8.14 -3.98
N VAL A 140 -19.80 7.00 -3.63
CA VAL A 140 -20.92 6.99 -2.67
C VAL A 140 -20.48 6.79 -1.21
N SER A 141 -19.29 6.22 -0.97
CA SER A 141 -18.69 6.17 0.39
C SER A 141 -17.83 7.40 0.73
N ALA A 142 -17.65 8.28 -0.25
CA ALA A 142 -16.82 9.46 -0.26
C ALA A 142 -17.48 10.69 0.40
N SER A 143 -18.18 10.51 1.53
CA SER A 143 -18.41 11.65 2.44
C SER A 143 -17.10 11.92 3.18
N TRP A 144 -16.16 12.55 2.47
CA TRP A 144 -14.83 12.97 2.95
C TRP A 144 -14.96 14.21 3.84
N ASP A 145 -15.63 14.07 4.97
CA ASP A 145 -15.74 15.17 5.93
C ASP A 145 -14.48 15.19 6.80
N SER A 146 -13.45 15.90 6.35
CA SER A 146 -12.17 16.11 7.06
C SER A 146 -12.34 16.71 8.46
N ASN A 147 -13.51 17.28 8.75
CA ASN A 147 -13.86 17.85 10.05
C ASN A 147 -14.36 16.81 11.08
N ARG A 148 -14.54 15.54 10.69
CA ARG A 148 -14.99 14.45 11.58
C ARG A 148 -13.87 13.55 12.10
N CYS A 149 -12.62 14.01 12.11
CA CYS A 149 -11.54 13.41 12.90
C CYS A 149 -11.69 13.68 14.41
N SER A 150 -12.92 13.73 14.91
CA SER A 150 -13.24 13.97 16.32
C SER A 150 -13.56 12.63 17.00
N VAL A 151 -12.88 12.43 18.13
CA VAL A 151 -12.98 11.33 19.11
C VAL A 151 -14.36 10.69 19.22
#